data_AF-A0A445CS35-F1
#
_entry.id   AF-A0A445CS35-F1
#
_cell.length_a   1.000
_cell.length_b   1.000
_cell.length_c   1.000
_cell.angle_alpha   90.00
_cell.angle_beta   90.00
_cell.angle_gamma   90.00
#
_symmetry.space_group_name_H-M   'P 1'
#
loop_
_entity.id
_entity.type
_entity.pdbx_description
1 polymer ?
#
loop_
_entity_poly.entity_id
_entity_poly.type
_entity_poly.pdbx_seq_one_letter_code
_entity_poly.pdbx_strand_id
1 'polypeptide(L)'
;MGLFFSLTTPIGIAIGIGISNVYDDNSSTALIVEGVFNAASAGILIYMALVDLLAADFLNPRMQKSGKLQIGANISLLLGAGLMTLIAKWA
;
A
#
# COMPACT_ATOMS: atom_id res chain seq x y z
N MET A 1 -2.70 10.03 19.78
CA MET A 1 -2.77 9.43 18.43
C MET A 1 -1.97 8.13 18.29
N GLY A 2 -0.71 8.05 18.74
CA GLY A 2 0.16 6.88 18.51
C GLY A 2 -0.29 5.56 19.14
N LEU A 3 -0.84 5.58 20.36
CA LEU A 3 -1.31 4.35 21.02
C LEU A 3 -2.50 3.73 20.28
N PHE A 4 -3.49 4.52 19.88
CA PHE A 4 -4.63 4.03 19.11
C PHE A 4 -4.20 3.49 17.74
N PHE A 5 -3.28 4.17 17.04
CA PHE A 5 -2.78 3.70 15.76
C PHE A 5 -2.03 2.36 15.88
N SER A 6 -1.19 2.23 16.90
CA SER A 6 -0.43 1.00 17.18
C SER A 6 -1.31 -0.15 17.70
N LEU A 7 -2.46 0.13 18.30
CA LEU A 7 -3.37 -0.89 18.83
C LEU A 7 -4.36 -1.38 17.77
N THR A 8 -4.76 -0.53 16.83
CA THR A 8 -5.69 -0.89 15.75
C THR A 8 -5.14 -2.03 14.87
N THR A 9 -3.83 -2.05 14.59
CA THR A 9 -3.19 -3.10 13.79
C THR A 9 -3.28 -4.50 14.44
N PRO A 10 -2.83 -4.72 15.70
CA PRO A 10 -2.95 -6.03 16.34
C PRO A 10 -4.41 -6.43 16.61
N ILE A 11 -5.31 -5.48 16.88
CA ILE A 11 -6.74 -5.77 17.03
C ILE A 11 -7.34 -6.26 15.70
N GLY A 12 -7.02 -5.59 14.58
CA GLY A 12 -7.46 -6.00 13.25
C GLY A 12 -6.95 -7.40 12.88
N ILE A 13 -5.68 -7.70 13.18
CA ILE A 13 -5.10 -9.04 12.95
C ILE A 13 -5.80 -10.09 13.81
N ALA A 14 -6.06 -9.82 15.09
CA ALA A 14 -6.73 -10.75 15.99
C ALA A 14 -8.17 -11.07 15.53
N ILE A 15 -8.90 -10.05 15.07
CA ILE A 15 -10.24 -10.24 14.48
C ILE A 15 -10.14 -11.06 13.18
N GLY A 16 -9.15 -10.78 12.33
CA GLY A 16 -8.88 -11.55 11.11
C GLY A 16 -8.60 -13.03 11.38
N ILE A 17 -7.80 -13.35 12.40
CA ILE A 17 -7.53 -14.73 12.85
C ILE A 17 -8.80 -15.39 13.41
N GLY A 18 -9.63 -14.64 14.13
CA GLY A 18 -10.90 -15.15 14.66
C GLY A 18 -11.91 -15.51 13.55
N ILE A 19 -11.99 -14.71 12.50
CA ILE A 19 -12.90 -14.92 11.37
C ILE A 19 -12.36 -15.99 10.41
N SER A 20 -11.04 -16.10 10.25
CA SER A 20 -10.42 -17.11 9.36
C SER A 20 -10.65 -18.56 9.79
N ASN A 21 -10.97 -18.82 11.07
CA ASN A 21 -11.42 -20.16 11.50
C ASN A 21 -12.81 -20.57 10.98
N VAL A 22 -13.63 -19.61 10.52
CA VAL A 22 -14.97 -19.83 9.95
C VAL A 22 -14.96 -19.64 8.42
N TYR A 23 -13.83 -19.22 7.87
CA TYR A 23 -13.65 -18.90 6.47
C TYR A 23 -13.16 -20.13 5.72
N ASP A 24 -13.93 -20.58 4.75
CA ASP A 24 -13.53 -21.65 3.84
C ASP A 24 -12.88 -20.97 2.62
N ASP A 25 -11.54 -21.09 2.47
CA ASP A 25 -10.75 -20.40 1.44
C ASP A 25 -11.21 -20.70 0.00
N ASN A 26 -11.99 -21.77 -0.19
CA ASN A 26 -12.53 -22.19 -1.48
C ASN A 26 -13.96 -21.66 -1.76
N SER A 27 -14.55 -20.89 -0.84
CA SER A 27 -15.88 -20.33 -1.01
C SER A 27 -15.87 -19.11 -1.95
N SER A 28 -16.74 -19.09 -2.97
CA SER A 28 -16.80 -17.99 -3.93
C SER A 28 -17.15 -16.64 -3.26
N THR A 29 -17.92 -16.65 -2.16
CA THR A 29 -18.24 -15.43 -1.42
C THR A 29 -17.01 -14.86 -0.70
N ALA A 30 -16.11 -15.74 -0.26
CA ALA A 30 -14.87 -15.34 0.41
C ALA A 30 -13.95 -14.58 -0.55
N LEU A 31 -13.65 -15.18 -1.70
CA LEU A 31 -12.83 -14.57 -2.74
C LEU A 31 -13.40 -13.25 -3.27
N ILE A 32 -14.72 -13.12 -3.35
CA ILE A 32 -15.36 -11.85 -3.77
C ILE A 32 -15.13 -10.76 -2.72
N VAL A 33 -15.34 -11.07 -1.44
CA VAL A 33 -15.16 -10.08 -0.34
C VAL A 33 -13.69 -9.68 -0.23
N GLU A 34 -12.77 -10.65 -0.29
CA GLU A 34 -11.33 -10.39 -0.30
C GLU A 34 -10.94 -9.52 -1.50
N GLY A 35 -11.41 -9.86 -2.71
CA GLY A 35 -11.15 -9.09 -3.92
C GLY A 35 -11.63 -7.64 -3.83
N VAL A 36 -12.83 -7.41 -3.29
CA VAL A 36 -13.37 -6.06 -3.09
C VAL A 36 -12.56 -5.27 -2.06
N PHE A 37 -12.22 -5.89 -0.92
CA PHE A 37 -11.41 -5.23 0.10
C PHE A 37 -9.99 -4.93 -0.37
N ASN A 38 -9.39 -5.84 -1.13
CA ASN A 38 -8.07 -5.66 -1.71
C ASN A 38 -8.08 -4.55 -2.77
N ALA A 39 -9.10 -4.51 -3.64
CA ALA A 39 -9.25 -3.45 -4.63
C ALA A 39 -9.44 -2.06 -3.98
N ALA A 40 -10.26 -1.97 -2.94
CA ALA A 40 -10.44 -0.73 -2.17
C ALA A 40 -9.13 -0.27 -1.51
N SER A 41 -8.41 -1.21 -0.88
CA SER A 41 -7.12 -0.93 -0.22
C SER A 41 -6.05 -0.49 -1.22
N ALA A 42 -5.96 -1.16 -2.37
CA ALA A 42 -5.05 -0.79 -3.46
C ALA A 42 -5.35 0.61 -4.00
N GLY A 43 -6.64 0.98 -4.15
CA GLY A 43 -7.04 2.32 -4.57
C GLY A 43 -6.55 3.42 -3.61
N ILE A 44 -6.68 3.20 -2.30
CA ILE A 44 -6.22 4.15 -1.28
C ILE A 44 -4.69 4.26 -1.30
N LEU A 45 -3.97 3.15 -1.42
CA LEU A 45 -2.51 3.13 -1.51
C LEU A 45 -2.00 3.90 -2.74
N ILE A 46 -2.65 3.74 -3.90
CA ILE A 46 -2.32 4.48 -5.12
C ILE A 46 -2.57 5.99 -4.92
N TYR A 47 -3.68 6.36 -4.29
CA TYR A 47 -3.98 7.77 -3.99
C TYR A 47 -2.91 8.39 -3.08
N MET A 48 -2.56 7.73 -1.97
CA MET A 48 -1.52 8.21 -1.07
C MET A 48 -0.15 8.30 -1.77
N ALA A 49 0.19 7.30 -2.60
CA ALA A 49 1.46 7.29 -3.33
C ALA A 49 1.55 8.45 -4.34
N LEU A 50 0.50 8.69 -5.13
CA LEU A 50 0.51 9.70 -6.19
C LEU A 50 0.24 11.12 -5.67
N VAL A 51 -0.72 11.28 -4.77
CA VAL A 51 -1.22 12.59 -4.35
C VAL A 51 -0.51 13.07 -3.09
N ASP A 52 -0.42 12.25 -2.04
CA ASP A 52 0.18 12.69 -0.78
C ASP A 52 1.72 12.65 -0.81
N LEU A 53 2.30 11.64 -1.45
CA LEU A 53 3.76 11.49 -1.50
C LEU A 53 4.34 12.17 -2.74
N LEU A 54 3.94 11.74 -3.94
CA LEU A 54 4.59 12.17 -5.18
C LEU A 54 4.30 13.65 -5.49
N ALA A 55 3.07 14.14 -5.31
CA ALA A 55 2.75 15.55 -5.55
C ALA A 55 3.43 16.49 -4.53
N ALA A 56 3.51 16.09 -3.25
CA ALA A 56 4.22 16.87 -2.23
C ALA A 56 5.73 16.96 -2.51
N ASP A 57 6.32 15.88 -3.04
CA ASP A 57 7.71 15.86 -3.46
C ASP A 57 7.91 16.82 -4.66
N PHE A 58 7.09 16.72 -5.72
CA PHE A 58 7.20 17.57 -6.92
C PHE A 58 6.89 19.06 -6.69
N LEU A 59 6.03 19.41 -5.72
CA LEU A 59 5.75 20.80 -5.34
C LEU A 59 6.84 21.41 -4.45
N ASN A 60 7.80 20.63 -3.95
CA ASN A 60 8.83 21.16 -3.07
C ASN A 60 9.83 22.04 -3.84
N PRO A 61 10.05 23.31 -3.45
CA PRO A 61 10.90 24.25 -4.18
C PRO A 61 12.38 23.81 -4.26
N ARG A 62 12.82 22.87 -3.41
CA ARG A 62 14.16 22.26 -3.50
C ARG A 62 14.29 21.23 -4.63
N MET A 63 13.20 20.54 -5.00
CA MET A 63 13.23 19.54 -6.09
C MET A 63 12.97 20.17 -7.45
N GLN A 64 12.15 21.22 -7.55
CA GLN A 64 11.95 21.94 -8.83
C GLN A 64 13.22 22.64 -9.34
N LYS A 65 14.17 22.98 -8.46
CA LYS A 65 15.40 23.69 -8.84
C LYS A 65 16.48 22.77 -9.44
N SER A 66 16.34 21.44 -9.31
CA SER A 66 17.35 20.48 -9.77
C SER A 66 16.69 19.24 -10.38
N GLY A 67 16.56 19.23 -11.71
CA GLY A 67 16.01 18.09 -12.46
C GLY A 67 16.77 16.77 -12.23
N LYS A 68 18.03 16.81 -11.79
CA LYS A 68 18.80 15.62 -11.39
C LYS A 68 18.20 14.93 -10.16
N LEU A 69 17.68 15.69 -9.20
CA LEU A 69 17.10 15.16 -7.96
C LEU A 69 15.69 14.58 -8.23
N GLN A 70 14.95 15.22 -9.13
CA GLN A 70 13.66 14.75 -9.63
C GLN A 70 13.78 13.42 -10.41
N ILE A 71 14.84 13.26 -11.21
CA ILE A 71 15.16 11.99 -11.88
C ILE A 71 15.60 10.94 -10.86
N GLY A 72 16.40 11.30 -9.86
CA GLY A 72 16.79 10.39 -8.77
C GLY A 72 15.60 9.84 -7.97
N ALA A 73 14.64 10.70 -7.63
CA ALA A 73 13.40 10.29 -6.95
C ALA A 73 12.56 9.35 -7.82
N ASN A 74 12.39 9.65 -9.10
CA ASN A 74 11.68 8.77 -10.05
C ASN A 74 12.38 7.41 -10.24
N ILE A 75 13.70 7.39 -10.32
CA ILE A 75 14.46 6.12 -10.42
C ILE A 75 14.29 5.31 -9.15
N SER A 76 14.34 5.93 -7.97
CA SER A 76 14.10 5.25 -6.69
C SER A 76 12.66 4.71 -6.60
N LEU A 77 11.67 5.47 -7.09
CA LEU A 77 10.27 5.02 -7.15
C LEU A 77 10.10 3.82 -8.09
N LEU A 78 10.67 3.88 -9.30
CA LEU A 78 10.65 2.79 -10.27
C LEU A 78 11.39 1.55 -9.78
N LEU A 79 12.53 1.73 -9.10
CA LEU A 79 13.24 0.63 -8.45
C LEU A 79 12.38 0.01 -7.34
N GLY A 80 11.75 0.81 -6.49
CA GLY A 80 10.86 0.33 -5.44
C GLY A 80 9.68 -0.48 -5.98
N ALA A 81 9.00 0.03 -7.02
CA ALA A 81 7.92 -0.66 -7.71
C ALA A 81 8.39 -1.95 -8.41
N GLY A 82 9.56 -1.91 -9.04
CA GLY A 82 10.18 -3.08 -9.67
C GLY A 82 10.52 -4.18 -8.65
N LEU A 83 11.09 -3.80 -7.51
CA LEU A 83 11.40 -4.74 -6.41
C LEU A 83 10.12 -5.36 -5.82
N MET A 84 9.08 -4.55 -5.57
CA MET A 84 7.78 -5.06 -5.11
C MET A 84 7.16 -6.06 -6.11
N THR A 85 7.29 -5.81 -7.41
CA THR A 85 6.79 -6.72 -8.46
C THR A 85 7.59 -8.03 -8.51
N LEU A 86 8.90 -7.99 -8.24
CA LEU A 86 9.72 -9.19 -8.13
C LEU A 86 9.31 -10.04 -6.93
N ILE A 87 9.03 -9.43 -5.77
CA ILE A 87 8.53 -10.15 -4.59
C ILE A 87 7.17 -10.78 -4.90
N ALA A 88 6.26 -10.05 -5.56
CA ALA A 88 4.93 -10.55 -5.90
C ALA A 88 4.94 -11.77 -6.86
N LYS A 89 6.00 -11.98 -7.65
CA LYS A 89 6.14 -13.20 -8.46
C LYS A 89 6.55 -14.44 -7.64
N TRP A 90 7.11 -14.23 -6.46
CA TRP A 90 7.62 -15.28 -5.58
C TRP A 90 6.77 -15.47 -4.31
N ALA A 91 5.78 -14.60 -4.10
CA ALA A 91 4.72 -14.73 -3.11
C ALA A 91 3.56 -15.53 -3.71
#